data_AF-A0A7C3XNN2-F1
#
_entry.id   AF-A0A7C3XNN2-F1
#
_cell.length_a   1.000
_cell.length_b   1.000
_cell.length_c   1.000
_cell.angle_alpha   90.00
_cell.angle_beta   90.00
_cell.angle_gamma   90.00
#
_symmetry.space_group_name_H-M   'P 1'
#
loop_
_entity.id
_entity.type
_entity.pdbx_description
1 polymer ?
#
loop_
_entity_poly.entity_id
_entity_poly.type
_entity_poly.pdbx_seq_one_letter_code
_entity_poly.pdbx_strand_id
1 'polypeptide(L)'
;MTQYSGHAAWVNSRMLENMEIDKNTPDPKGGQIVRDEAGEPTGILRDTAMGTSEYGKFIKQILSPSLHKKLFNKALTLYKEAGITSVQDNTWEPFSVRLLKKYRDSQELSTRFTCLPMGNSPLYYAFSWFASFDKNDYWVRKGLVKYFADGAFSTRTAWLSEEYADEPGNFGSPRYTTQEFETIVMEAAKEKQQITFHAIGDRAVTEVLNAVERAQAVYPWTKTL
;
A
#
# COMPACT_ATOMS: atom_id res chain seq x y z
N MET A 1 -10.59 -11.37 12.55
CA MET A 1 -9.68 -12.36 11.96
C MET A 1 -9.21 -11.81 10.62
N THR A 2 -7.94 -11.99 10.25
CA THR A 2 -7.41 -11.49 8.98
C THR A 2 -7.19 -12.65 8.03
N GLN A 3 -7.61 -12.50 6.79
CA GLN A 3 -7.39 -13.44 5.71
C GLN A 3 -5.87 -13.54 5.43
N TYR A 4 -5.41 -14.72 4.98
CA TYR A 4 -3.99 -15.04 4.90
C TYR A 4 -3.16 -14.06 4.06
N SER A 5 -3.68 -13.60 2.91
CA SER A 5 -2.99 -12.61 2.09
C SER A 5 -3.04 -11.18 2.66
N GLY A 6 -3.70 -10.97 3.80
CA GLY A 6 -3.83 -9.65 4.42
C GLY A 6 -4.80 -8.71 3.70
N HIS A 7 -5.57 -9.21 2.73
CA HIS A 7 -6.47 -8.41 1.90
C HIS A 7 -7.93 -8.46 2.38
N ALA A 8 -8.29 -9.28 3.36
CA ALA A 8 -9.61 -9.22 3.98
C ALA A 8 -9.56 -9.40 5.49
N ALA A 9 -10.59 -8.90 6.17
CA ALA A 9 -10.86 -9.16 7.58
C ALA A 9 -12.28 -9.70 7.76
N TRP A 10 -12.45 -10.65 8.67
CA TRP A 10 -13.74 -11.07 9.18
C TRP A 10 -13.89 -10.58 10.63
N VAL A 11 -14.87 -9.71 10.85
CA VAL A 11 -15.14 -9.05 12.14
C VAL A 11 -16.56 -9.38 12.61
N ASN A 12 -16.80 -9.26 13.92
CA ASN A 12 -18.13 -9.46 14.50
C ASN A 12 -18.94 -8.16 14.49
N SER A 13 -20.25 -8.26 14.79
CA SER A 13 -21.17 -7.11 14.86
C SER A 13 -20.68 -6.02 15.79
N ARG A 14 -20.14 -6.36 16.97
CA ARG A 14 -19.58 -5.40 17.92
C ARG A 14 -18.43 -4.58 17.33
N MET A 15 -17.61 -5.18 16.49
CA MET A 15 -16.53 -4.46 15.82
C MET A 15 -17.07 -3.57 14.70
N LEU A 16 -18.09 -4.02 13.95
CA LEU A 16 -18.77 -3.19 12.95
C LEU A 16 -19.39 -1.94 13.60
N GLU A 17 -20.05 -2.09 14.75
CA GLU A 17 -20.57 -0.97 15.55
C GLU A 17 -19.46 0.02 15.92
N ASN A 18 -18.33 -0.47 16.46
CA ASN A 18 -17.19 0.37 16.83
C ASN A 18 -16.53 1.06 15.63
N MET A 19 -16.66 0.48 14.44
CA MET A 19 -16.18 1.05 13.18
C MET A 19 -17.21 1.96 12.51
N GLU A 20 -18.39 2.11 13.11
CA GLU A 20 -19.52 2.87 12.56
C GLU A 20 -19.93 2.39 11.16
N ILE A 21 -19.85 1.06 10.94
CA ILE A 21 -20.29 0.41 9.71
C ILE A 21 -21.70 -0.16 9.88
N ASP A 22 -22.63 0.33 9.06
CA ASP A 22 -24.00 -0.16 8.94
C ASP A 22 -24.38 -0.39 7.46
N LYS A 23 -25.63 -0.77 7.21
CA LYS A 23 -26.15 -1.05 5.86
C LYS A 23 -26.05 0.13 4.88
N ASN A 24 -26.04 1.36 5.40
CA ASN A 24 -25.99 2.60 4.61
C ASN A 24 -24.55 3.11 4.43
N THR A 25 -23.58 2.58 5.17
CA THR A 25 -22.17 2.92 4.97
C THR A 25 -21.76 2.54 3.55
N PRO A 26 -21.28 3.46 2.70
CA PRO A 26 -20.83 3.11 1.36
C PRO A 26 -19.50 2.37 1.37
N ASP A 27 -19.22 1.62 0.30
CA ASP A 27 -17.91 1.01 0.12
C ASP A 27 -16.83 2.08 -0.10
N PRO A 28 -15.66 1.97 0.55
CA PRO A 28 -14.57 2.92 0.33
C PRO A 28 -13.87 2.66 -1.01
N LYS A 29 -13.21 3.67 -1.57
CA LYS A 29 -12.40 3.51 -2.80
C LYS A 29 -11.38 2.36 -2.65
N GLY A 30 -11.42 1.41 -3.59
CA GLY A 30 -10.59 0.21 -3.60
C GLY A 30 -10.76 -0.71 -2.38
N GLY A 31 -11.96 -0.80 -1.85
CA GLY A 31 -12.36 -1.79 -0.87
C GLY A 31 -13.84 -2.09 -0.99
N GLN A 32 -14.29 -3.13 -0.30
CA GLN A 32 -15.68 -3.56 -0.35
C GLN A 32 -16.14 -4.06 1.03
N ILE A 33 -17.32 -3.64 1.46
CA ILE A 33 -18.03 -4.19 2.62
C ILE A 33 -18.98 -5.26 2.07
N VAL A 34 -18.75 -6.53 2.40
CA VAL A 34 -19.62 -7.61 1.89
C VAL A 34 -20.95 -7.57 2.64
N ARG A 35 -22.04 -7.48 1.89
CA ARG A 35 -23.42 -7.45 2.42
C ARG A 35 -24.18 -8.72 2.02
N ASP A 36 -25.15 -9.09 2.83
CA ASP A 36 -26.08 -10.18 2.52
C ASP A 36 -27.21 -9.71 1.58
N GLU A 37 -28.18 -10.59 1.30
CA GLU A 37 -29.33 -10.30 0.43
C GLU A 37 -30.23 -9.19 0.97
N ALA A 38 -30.24 -8.95 2.29
CA ALA A 38 -30.99 -7.87 2.92
C ALA A 38 -30.22 -6.54 2.91
N GLY A 39 -28.97 -6.55 2.44
CA GLY A 39 -28.08 -5.39 2.45
C GLY A 39 -27.35 -5.19 3.78
N GLU A 40 -27.43 -6.14 4.71
CA GLU A 40 -26.77 -6.02 6.01
C GLU A 40 -25.28 -6.42 5.91
N PRO A 41 -24.35 -5.68 6.54
CA PRO A 41 -22.93 -6.04 6.53
C PRO A 41 -22.69 -7.40 7.19
N THR A 42 -22.08 -8.32 6.44
CA THR A 42 -21.77 -9.70 6.89
C THR A 42 -20.60 -9.77 7.88
N GLY A 43 -19.86 -8.66 8.06
CA GLY A 43 -18.60 -8.61 8.80
C GLY A 43 -17.37 -8.97 7.97
N ILE A 44 -17.51 -9.34 6.70
CA ILE A 44 -16.37 -9.51 5.78
C ILE A 44 -16.04 -8.15 5.14
N LEU A 45 -14.82 -7.67 5.40
CA LEU A 45 -14.28 -6.41 4.89
C LEU A 45 -13.10 -6.70 3.96
N ARG A 46 -13.14 -6.21 2.72
CA ARG A 46 -12.11 -6.45 1.68
C ARG A 46 -11.29 -5.18 1.43
N ASP A 47 -9.97 -5.35 1.35
CA ASP A 47 -8.95 -4.36 1.05
C ASP A 47 -9.10 -3.09 1.90
N THR A 48 -9.33 -1.94 1.27
CA THR A 48 -9.42 -0.65 1.99
C THR A 48 -10.57 -0.64 3.00
N ALA A 49 -11.61 -1.46 2.81
CA ALA A 49 -12.72 -1.57 3.76
C ALA A 49 -12.31 -2.22 5.09
N MET A 50 -11.18 -2.94 5.13
CA MET A 50 -10.62 -3.40 6.41
C MET A 50 -10.29 -2.21 7.34
N GLY A 51 -10.08 -1.02 6.78
CA GLY A 51 -9.94 0.24 7.51
C GLY A 51 -8.99 0.13 8.71
N THR A 52 -9.49 0.54 9.88
CA THR A 52 -8.76 0.58 11.16
C THR A 52 -8.68 -0.76 11.90
N SER A 53 -9.36 -1.80 11.42
CA SER A 53 -9.54 -3.06 12.16
C SER A 53 -8.24 -3.69 12.63
N GLU A 54 -7.18 -3.57 11.82
CA GLU A 54 -5.82 -4.01 12.16
C GLU A 54 -4.83 -2.84 12.33
N TYR A 55 -5.17 -1.64 11.86
CA TYR A 55 -4.34 -0.45 11.97
C TYR A 55 -4.01 -0.12 13.44
N GLY A 56 -4.97 -0.29 14.35
CA GLY A 56 -4.73 -0.10 15.77
C GLY A 56 -3.66 -1.05 16.35
N LYS A 57 -3.60 -2.29 15.89
CA LYS A 57 -2.55 -3.25 16.30
C LYS A 57 -1.21 -2.89 15.68
N PHE A 58 -1.19 -2.56 14.39
CA PHE A 58 -0.01 -2.11 13.67
C PHE A 58 0.64 -0.89 14.34
N ILE A 59 -0.17 0.14 14.65
CA ILE A 59 0.30 1.34 15.35
C ILE A 59 0.84 0.99 16.74
N LYS A 60 0.17 0.13 17.52
CA LYS A 60 0.69 -0.34 18.81
C LYS A 60 2.03 -1.07 18.67
N GLN A 61 2.22 -1.85 17.60
CA GLN A 61 3.47 -2.56 17.34
C GLN A 61 4.62 -1.58 17.04
N ILE A 62 4.38 -0.58 16.20
CA ILE A 62 5.39 0.41 15.80
C ILE A 62 5.75 1.37 16.93
N LEU A 63 4.75 1.80 17.70
CA LEU A 63 4.93 2.74 18.81
C LEU A 63 5.51 2.07 20.06
N SER A 64 5.45 0.73 20.18
CA SER A 64 6.09 -0.01 21.26
C SER A 64 7.57 -0.29 20.93
N PRO A 65 8.55 0.37 21.58
CA PRO A 65 9.96 0.25 21.16
C PRO A 65 10.50 -1.18 21.28
N SER A 66 10.08 -1.93 22.31
CA SER A 66 10.53 -3.30 22.55
C SER A 66 9.93 -4.28 21.53
N LEU A 67 8.64 -4.15 21.23
CA LEU A 67 7.97 -5.00 20.24
C LEU A 67 8.45 -4.68 18.83
N HIS A 68 8.58 -3.40 18.49
CA HIS A 68 9.10 -2.96 17.20
C HIS A 68 10.51 -3.51 16.94
N LYS A 69 11.43 -3.37 17.91
CA LYS A 69 12.78 -3.97 17.87
C LYS A 69 12.73 -5.49 17.71
N LYS A 70 11.88 -6.18 18.48
CA LYS A 70 11.74 -7.64 18.40
C LYS A 70 11.29 -8.09 17.02
N LEU A 71 10.31 -7.43 16.42
CA LEU A 71 9.80 -7.74 15.08
C LEU A 71 10.83 -7.45 13.98
N PHE A 72 11.54 -6.32 14.08
CA PHE A 72 12.64 -6.00 13.16
C PHE A 72 13.77 -7.03 13.22
N ASN A 73 14.21 -7.42 14.42
CA ASN A 73 15.25 -8.44 14.58
C ASN A 73 14.83 -9.79 13.98
N LYS A 74 13.55 -10.16 14.15
CA LYS A 74 13.00 -11.36 13.52
C LYS A 74 13.05 -11.26 12.00
N ALA A 75 12.62 -10.14 11.42
CA ALA A 75 12.65 -9.93 9.97
C ALA A 75 14.09 -9.96 9.41
N LEU A 76 15.04 -9.27 10.06
CA LEU A 76 16.46 -9.27 9.66
C LEU A 76 17.11 -10.66 9.75
N THR A 77 16.71 -11.46 10.74
CA THR A 77 17.15 -12.86 10.86
C THR A 77 16.64 -13.69 9.68
N LEU A 78 15.35 -13.60 9.36
CA LEU A 78 14.75 -14.30 8.23
C LEU A 78 15.39 -13.86 6.89
N TYR A 79 15.64 -12.57 6.71
CA TYR A 79 16.34 -12.07 5.53
C TYR A 79 17.76 -12.63 5.43
N LYS A 80 18.49 -12.66 6.55
CA LYS A 80 19.85 -13.24 6.60
C LYS A 80 19.84 -14.73 6.25
N GLU A 81 18.94 -15.50 6.85
CA GLU A 81 18.78 -16.94 6.58
C GLU A 81 18.42 -17.22 5.11
N ALA A 82 17.64 -16.35 4.49
CA ALA A 82 17.27 -16.42 3.08
C ALA A 82 18.31 -15.80 2.11
N GLY A 83 19.40 -15.21 2.61
CA GLY A 83 20.39 -14.51 1.78
C GLY A 83 19.90 -13.18 1.19
N ILE A 84 18.82 -12.60 1.71
CA ILE A 84 18.24 -11.33 1.26
C ILE A 84 19.07 -10.16 1.80
N THR A 85 19.82 -9.51 0.90
CA THR A 85 20.72 -8.40 1.25
C THR A 85 20.16 -7.01 0.93
N SER A 86 19.00 -6.94 0.26
CA SER A 86 18.29 -5.68 0.03
C SER A 86 16.79 -5.90 -0.15
N VAL A 87 15.99 -4.96 0.36
CA VAL A 87 14.53 -4.94 0.24
C VAL A 87 14.00 -3.56 -0.13
N GLN A 88 12.82 -3.55 -0.75
CA GLN A 88 11.99 -2.36 -0.93
C GLN A 88 10.86 -2.43 0.11
N ASP A 89 10.87 -1.50 1.05
CA ASP A 89 9.85 -1.39 2.09
C ASP A 89 8.76 -0.44 1.59
N ASN A 90 7.69 -1.04 1.11
CA ASN A 90 6.52 -0.36 0.57
C ASN A 90 5.58 -0.14 1.75
N THR A 91 5.31 1.12 2.12
CA THR A 91 4.52 1.53 3.32
C THR A 91 5.28 1.53 4.65
N TRP A 92 6.52 2.03 4.63
CA TRP A 92 7.32 2.26 5.83
C TRP A 92 6.80 3.42 6.69
N GLU A 93 7.03 3.34 8.00
CA GLU A 93 6.74 4.44 8.94
C GLU A 93 8.02 5.16 9.40
N PRO A 94 8.00 6.47 9.69
CA PRO A 94 9.18 7.22 10.14
C PRO A 94 9.88 6.62 11.36
N PHE A 95 9.12 5.99 12.26
CA PHE A 95 9.67 5.28 13.41
C PHE A 95 10.52 4.07 13.03
N SER A 96 10.14 3.36 11.96
CA SER A 96 10.88 2.23 11.41
C SER A 96 12.18 2.70 10.75
N VAL A 97 12.14 3.81 10.00
CA VAL A 97 13.36 4.41 9.43
C VAL A 97 14.35 4.85 10.52
N ARG A 98 13.85 5.42 11.62
CA ARG A 98 14.71 5.79 12.76
C ARG A 98 15.38 4.55 13.38
N LEU A 99 14.67 3.44 13.50
CA LEU A 99 15.23 2.18 14.01
C LEU A 99 16.26 1.59 13.04
N LEU A 100 15.97 1.58 11.75
CA LEU A 100 16.89 1.14 10.69
C LEU A 100 18.21 1.93 10.72
N LYS A 101 18.13 3.25 10.84
CA LYS A 101 19.31 4.12 10.97
C LYS A 101 20.12 3.79 12.22
N LYS A 102 19.46 3.52 13.35
CA LYS A 102 20.15 3.10 14.57
C LYS A 102 20.94 1.81 14.36
N TYR A 103 20.36 0.82 13.67
CA TYR A 103 21.05 -0.44 13.38
C TYR A 103 22.16 -0.28 12.36
N ARG A 104 21.98 0.59 11.36
CA ARG A 104 23.06 0.98 10.44
C ARG A 104 24.23 1.57 11.23
N ASP A 105 23.96 2.53 12.13
CA ASP A 105 24.99 3.24 12.90
C ASP A 105 25.72 2.31 13.88
N SER A 106 25.04 1.30 14.42
CA SER A 106 25.66 0.26 15.26
C SER A 106 26.21 -0.93 14.48
N GLN A 107 26.20 -0.89 13.15
CA GLN A 107 26.64 -1.99 12.26
C GLN A 107 25.88 -3.32 12.48
N GLU A 108 24.67 -3.26 13.01
CA GLU A 108 23.77 -4.40 13.23
C GLU A 108 22.88 -4.68 12.01
N LEU A 109 22.82 -3.78 11.04
CA LEU A 109 21.96 -3.93 9.87
C LEU A 109 22.56 -4.90 8.84
N SER A 110 21.88 -6.02 8.59
CA SER A 110 22.29 -7.07 7.63
C SER A 110 21.70 -6.92 6.22
N THR A 111 20.72 -6.04 6.04
CA THR A 111 19.93 -5.89 4.81
C THR A 111 19.78 -4.40 4.49
N ARG A 112 19.95 -4.00 3.23
CA ARG A 112 19.72 -2.62 2.76
C ARG A 112 18.24 -2.36 2.53
N PHE A 113 17.75 -1.19 2.93
CA PHE A 113 16.35 -0.80 2.81
C PHE A 113 16.21 0.37 1.85
N THR A 114 15.28 0.23 0.90
CA THR A 114 14.77 1.33 0.09
C THR A 114 13.33 1.56 0.51
N CYS A 115 13.05 2.69 1.15
CA CYS A 115 11.80 3.02 1.80
C CYS A 115 10.91 3.83 0.85
N LEU A 116 9.85 3.24 0.32
CA LEU A 116 8.95 3.86 -0.66
C LEU A 116 7.76 4.54 0.05
N PRO A 117 7.71 5.89 0.14
CA PRO A 117 6.60 6.57 0.79
C PRO A 117 5.31 6.40 -0.02
N MET A 118 4.17 6.32 0.66
CA MET A 118 2.87 6.19 0.02
C MET A 118 2.39 7.57 -0.49
N GLY A 119 1.96 7.64 -1.75
CA GLY A 119 1.58 8.90 -2.41
C GLY A 119 0.09 9.25 -2.35
N ASN A 120 -0.76 8.33 -1.90
CA ASN A 120 -2.22 8.46 -1.97
C ASN A 120 -2.86 9.22 -0.79
N SER A 121 -2.05 9.66 0.17
CA SER A 121 -2.50 10.39 1.35
C SER A 121 -1.57 11.59 1.54
N PRO A 122 -2.04 12.83 1.31
CA PRO A 122 -1.25 14.03 1.53
C PRO A 122 -0.68 14.09 2.95
N LEU A 123 -1.45 13.62 3.93
CA LEU A 123 -1.02 13.51 5.31
C LEU A 123 0.12 12.49 5.46
N TYR A 124 0.02 11.32 4.85
CA TYR A 124 1.07 10.30 4.90
C TYR A 124 2.34 10.76 4.18
N TYR A 125 2.18 11.42 3.03
CA TYR A 125 3.28 11.99 2.28
C TYR A 125 3.99 13.09 3.08
N ALA A 126 3.23 13.98 3.73
CA ALA A 126 3.79 14.97 4.66
C ALA A 126 4.42 14.31 5.89
N PHE A 127 3.80 13.25 6.43
CA PHE A 127 4.33 12.50 7.56
C PHE A 127 5.67 11.81 7.21
N SER A 128 5.84 11.40 5.96
CA SER A 128 7.12 10.87 5.47
C SER A 128 8.27 11.88 5.56
N TRP A 129 8.00 13.19 5.59
CA TRP A 129 9.04 14.20 5.81
C TRP A 129 9.65 14.17 7.21
N PHE A 130 8.96 13.57 8.20
CA PHE A 130 9.56 13.36 9.52
C PHE A 130 10.69 12.32 9.50
N ALA A 131 10.81 11.52 8.44
CA ALA A 131 12.01 10.74 8.20
C ALA A 131 13.00 11.52 7.33
N SER A 132 14.17 11.83 7.89
CA SER A 132 15.30 12.30 7.11
C SER A 132 15.94 11.13 6.37
N PHE A 133 16.49 11.38 5.18
CA PHE A 133 17.34 10.43 4.46
C PHE A 133 18.62 11.15 4.05
N ASP A 134 19.76 10.50 4.25
CA ASP A 134 21.03 11.02 3.76
C ASP A 134 21.21 10.53 2.31
N LYS A 135 21.58 11.46 1.42
CA LYS A 135 21.78 11.19 -0.01
C LYS A 135 22.91 10.19 -0.24
N ASN A 136 23.87 10.13 0.68
CA ASN A 136 25.05 9.27 0.60
C ASN A 136 24.90 7.97 1.40
N ASP A 137 23.75 7.75 2.06
CA ASP A 137 23.50 6.50 2.78
C ASP A 137 23.04 5.41 1.81
N TYR A 138 23.85 4.37 1.63
CA TYR A 138 23.52 3.22 0.79
C TYR A 138 22.74 2.11 1.51
N TRP A 139 22.59 2.22 2.83
CA TRP A 139 21.92 1.22 3.67
C TRP A 139 20.44 1.53 3.91
N VAL A 140 20.08 2.80 4.10
CA VAL A 140 18.68 3.21 4.34
C VAL A 140 18.35 4.40 3.45
N ARG A 141 17.65 4.15 2.34
CA ARG A 141 17.38 5.12 1.28
C ARG A 141 15.91 5.45 1.14
N LYS A 142 15.61 6.67 0.72
CA LYS A 142 14.27 7.01 0.21
C LYS A 142 14.12 6.43 -1.19
N GLY A 143 13.04 5.68 -1.39
CA GLY A 143 12.66 5.10 -2.68
C GLY A 143 11.68 5.96 -3.47
N LEU A 144 11.12 5.35 -4.51
CA LEU A 144 10.04 5.90 -5.32
C LEU A 144 8.77 6.12 -4.51
N VAL A 145 7.89 7.00 -4.97
CA VAL A 145 6.56 7.13 -4.36
C VAL A 145 5.68 5.98 -4.82
N LYS A 146 5.10 5.26 -3.86
CA LYS A 146 4.24 4.10 -4.10
C LYS A 146 2.77 4.49 -4.11
N TYR A 147 2.07 4.01 -5.12
CA TYR A 147 0.63 4.07 -5.28
C TYR A 147 0.05 2.65 -5.43
N PHE A 148 -1.25 2.52 -5.23
CA PHE A 148 -1.99 1.27 -5.44
C PHE A 148 -3.10 1.54 -6.45
N ALA A 149 -3.08 0.89 -7.60
CA ALA A 149 -4.07 1.06 -8.65
C ALA A 149 -5.38 0.32 -8.31
N ASP A 150 -5.26 -0.87 -7.74
CA ASP A 150 -6.37 -1.78 -7.41
C ASP A 150 -6.03 -2.65 -6.19
N GLY A 151 -6.89 -3.64 -5.91
CA GLY A 151 -6.72 -4.59 -4.81
C GLY A 151 -6.08 -5.91 -5.26
N ALA A 152 -6.70 -7.04 -4.92
CA ALA A 152 -6.17 -8.38 -5.17
C ALA A 152 -7.22 -9.35 -5.74
N PHE A 153 -6.76 -10.40 -6.42
CA PHE A 153 -7.64 -11.48 -6.90
C PHE A 153 -8.32 -12.24 -5.76
N SER A 154 -7.62 -12.46 -4.64
CA SER A 154 -8.14 -13.25 -3.50
C SER A 154 -9.39 -12.64 -2.87
N THR A 155 -9.58 -11.33 -3.05
CA THR A 155 -10.73 -10.57 -2.54
C THR A 155 -11.60 -10.02 -3.65
N ARG A 156 -11.32 -10.36 -4.91
CA ARG A 156 -12.06 -9.91 -6.09
C ARG A 156 -12.14 -8.38 -6.19
N THR A 157 -11.05 -7.72 -5.84
CA THR A 157 -10.90 -6.26 -5.88
C THR A 157 -9.82 -5.80 -6.85
N ALA A 158 -9.02 -6.71 -7.42
CA ALA A 158 -8.19 -6.39 -8.58
C ALA A 158 -9.09 -5.95 -9.75
N TRP A 159 -8.70 -4.90 -10.47
CA TRP A 159 -9.58 -4.23 -11.43
C TRP A 159 -9.45 -4.84 -12.81
N LEU A 160 -10.51 -5.51 -13.25
CA LEU A 160 -10.55 -6.29 -14.48
C LEU A 160 -11.34 -5.59 -15.59
N SER A 161 -11.04 -5.93 -16.84
CA SER A 161 -11.82 -5.46 -17.99
C SER A 161 -13.14 -6.21 -18.16
N GLU A 162 -13.17 -7.45 -17.68
CA GLU A 162 -14.33 -8.33 -17.66
C GLU A 162 -14.74 -8.65 -16.23
N GLU A 163 -15.95 -9.20 -16.04
CA GLU A 163 -16.41 -9.58 -14.71
C GLU A 163 -15.63 -10.78 -14.15
N TYR A 164 -15.56 -10.89 -12.82
CA TYR A 164 -15.02 -12.07 -12.17
C TYR A 164 -15.88 -13.29 -12.52
N ALA A 165 -15.23 -14.35 -13.02
CA ALA A 165 -15.91 -15.58 -13.45
C ALA A 165 -16.75 -16.25 -12.36
N ASP A 166 -16.42 -16.00 -11.09
CA ASP A 166 -17.08 -16.55 -9.91
C ASP A 166 -17.85 -15.50 -9.08
N GLU A 167 -17.96 -14.27 -9.58
CA GLU A 167 -18.78 -13.18 -8.99
C GLU A 167 -19.29 -12.26 -10.12
N PRO A 168 -20.32 -12.68 -10.88
CA PRO A 168 -20.87 -11.89 -12.00
C PRO A 168 -21.28 -10.48 -11.57
N GLY A 169 -21.05 -9.51 -12.45
CA GLY A 169 -21.25 -8.09 -12.20
C GLY A 169 -20.14 -7.41 -11.37
N ASN A 170 -19.21 -8.16 -10.78
CA ASN A 170 -18.04 -7.59 -10.11
C ASN A 170 -16.87 -7.46 -11.10
N PHE A 171 -16.33 -6.25 -11.25
CA PHE A 171 -15.15 -5.95 -12.08
C PHE A 171 -13.93 -5.58 -11.24
N GLY A 172 -14.02 -5.69 -9.91
CA GLY A 172 -13.01 -5.23 -8.96
C GLY A 172 -13.27 -3.84 -8.40
N SER A 173 -12.31 -3.34 -7.63
CA SER A 173 -12.43 -2.08 -6.89
C SER A 173 -11.19 -1.22 -7.16
N PRO A 174 -11.23 -0.33 -8.16
CA PRO A 174 -10.12 0.57 -8.42
C PRO A 174 -9.94 1.58 -7.28
N ARG A 175 -8.69 1.98 -7.06
CA ARG A 175 -8.33 3.01 -6.08
C ARG A 175 -8.44 4.43 -6.65
N TYR A 176 -8.36 4.56 -7.97
CA TYR A 176 -8.42 5.81 -8.71
C TYR A 176 -9.32 5.69 -9.94
N THR A 177 -9.93 6.79 -10.33
CA THR A 177 -10.51 6.91 -11.68
C THR A 177 -9.40 7.04 -12.73
N THR A 178 -9.72 6.82 -14.00
CA THR A 178 -8.80 7.06 -15.14
C THR A 178 -8.19 8.47 -15.09
N GLN A 179 -9.01 9.49 -14.83
CA GLN A 179 -8.55 10.88 -14.73
C GLN A 179 -7.62 11.12 -13.53
N GLU A 180 -7.89 10.47 -12.40
CA GLU A 180 -7.01 10.53 -11.22
C GLU A 180 -5.66 9.87 -11.52
N PHE A 181 -5.63 8.72 -12.21
CA PHE A 181 -4.37 8.09 -12.67
C PHE A 181 -3.57 9.03 -13.57
N GLU A 182 -4.22 9.59 -14.60
CA GLU A 182 -3.59 10.53 -15.52
C GLU A 182 -2.99 11.72 -14.78
N THR A 183 -3.74 12.29 -13.84
CA THR A 183 -3.28 13.43 -13.05
C THR A 183 -2.01 13.08 -12.26
N ILE A 184 -2.02 11.96 -11.53
CA ILE A 184 -0.87 11.50 -10.72
C ILE A 184 0.37 11.31 -11.60
N VAL A 185 0.22 10.62 -12.74
CA VAL A 185 1.35 10.30 -13.61
C VAL A 185 1.86 11.54 -14.34
N MET A 186 0.97 12.44 -14.78
CA MET A 186 1.32 13.69 -15.44
C MET A 186 2.08 14.64 -14.51
N GLU A 187 1.64 14.76 -13.25
CA GLU A 187 2.34 15.55 -12.22
C GLU A 187 3.73 14.98 -11.95
N ALA A 188 3.84 13.66 -11.77
CA ALA A 188 5.13 13.00 -11.57
C ALA A 188 6.07 13.22 -12.77
N ALA A 189 5.57 13.13 -14.00
CA ALA A 189 6.34 13.37 -15.21
C ALA A 189 6.83 14.81 -15.32
N LYS A 190 5.97 15.79 -15.02
CA LYS A 190 6.30 17.22 -14.99
C LYS A 190 7.46 17.52 -14.03
N GLU A 191 7.43 16.92 -12.84
CA GLU A 191 8.43 17.11 -11.79
C GLU A 191 9.66 16.18 -11.95
N LYS A 192 9.72 15.38 -13.03
CA LYS A 192 10.75 14.35 -13.27
C LYS A 192 10.91 13.38 -12.09
N GLN A 193 9.79 13.07 -11.45
CA GLN A 193 9.72 12.21 -10.28
C GLN A 193 9.35 10.78 -10.68
N GLN A 194 10.15 9.81 -10.26
CA GLN A 194 9.83 8.40 -10.45
C GLN A 194 8.80 7.91 -9.41
N ILE A 195 7.80 7.18 -9.88
CA ILE A 195 6.71 6.61 -9.08
C ILE A 195 6.52 5.13 -9.41
N THR A 196 5.80 4.40 -8.57
CA THR A 196 5.46 3.00 -8.81
C THR A 196 4.02 2.71 -8.39
N PHE A 197 3.34 1.85 -9.15
CA PHE A 197 2.00 1.38 -8.83
C PHE A 197 2.04 -0.10 -8.45
N HIS A 198 1.24 -0.49 -7.46
CA HIS A 198 0.70 -1.85 -7.39
C HIS A 198 -0.44 -1.93 -8.39
N ALA A 199 -0.42 -2.91 -9.30
CA ALA A 199 -1.49 -3.15 -10.26
C ALA A 199 -1.57 -4.67 -10.49
N ILE A 200 -2.73 -5.27 -10.24
CA ILE A 200 -2.93 -6.71 -10.40
C ILE A 200 -3.83 -7.03 -11.59
N GLY A 201 -5.00 -6.38 -11.67
CA GLY A 201 -5.98 -6.63 -12.71
C GLY A 201 -5.54 -6.04 -14.06
N ASP A 202 -6.00 -6.64 -15.15
CA ASP A 202 -5.62 -6.27 -16.51
C ASP A 202 -6.06 -4.84 -16.85
N ARG A 203 -7.22 -4.41 -16.35
CA ARG A 203 -7.69 -3.03 -16.51
C ARG A 203 -6.86 -2.05 -15.70
N ALA A 204 -6.48 -2.37 -14.46
CA ALA A 204 -5.56 -1.54 -13.69
C ALA A 204 -4.22 -1.33 -14.41
N VAL A 205 -3.64 -2.40 -14.96
CA VAL A 205 -2.40 -2.33 -15.74
C VAL A 205 -2.58 -1.43 -16.97
N THR A 206 -3.66 -1.63 -17.72
CA THR A 206 -3.98 -0.85 -18.93
C THR A 206 -4.10 0.65 -18.61
N GLU A 207 -4.82 1.00 -17.54
CA GLU A 207 -5.03 2.39 -17.14
C GLU A 207 -3.74 3.08 -16.70
N VAL A 208 -2.87 2.36 -15.97
CA VAL A 208 -1.52 2.86 -15.62
C VAL A 208 -0.68 3.09 -16.86
N LEU A 209 -0.67 2.15 -17.81
CA LEU A 209 0.11 2.28 -19.05
C LEU A 209 -0.40 3.42 -19.93
N ASN A 210 -1.71 3.57 -20.08
CA ASN A 210 -2.32 4.67 -20.82
C ASN A 210 -1.96 6.04 -20.20
N ALA A 211 -1.96 6.15 -18.88
CA ALA A 211 -1.54 7.36 -18.18
C ALA A 211 -0.05 7.67 -18.43
N VAL A 212 0.81 6.65 -18.43
CA VAL A 212 2.25 6.80 -18.74
C VAL A 212 2.46 7.22 -20.18
N GLU A 213 1.78 6.62 -21.15
CA GLU A 213 1.88 6.96 -22.58
C GLU A 213 1.50 8.44 -22.82
N ARG A 214 0.36 8.88 -22.26
CA ARG A 214 -0.08 10.28 -22.33
C ARG A 214 0.92 11.24 -21.70
N ALA A 215 1.45 10.90 -20.53
CA ALA A 215 2.45 11.73 -19.87
C ALA A 215 3.76 11.79 -20.69
N GLN A 216 4.18 10.70 -21.32
CA GLN A 216 5.38 10.65 -22.16
C GLN A 216 5.24 11.50 -23.43
N ALA A 217 4.05 11.61 -24.01
CA ALA A 217 3.78 12.45 -25.17
C ALA A 217 3.96 13.95 -24.86
N VAL A 218 3.69 14.37 -23.62
CA VAL A 218 3.83 15.77 -23.17
C VAL A 218 5.23 16.03 -22.57
N TYR A 219 5.71 15.12 -21.73
CA TYR A 219 7.00 15.17 -21.07
C TYR A 219 7.83 13.94 -21.46
N PRO A 220 8.74 14.02 -22.45
CA PRO A 220 9.53 12.87 -22.92
C PRO A 220 10.68 12.52 -21.95
N TRP A 221 10.41 12.49 -20.65
CA TRP A 221 11.41 12.46 -19.56
C TRP A 221 12.21 11.15 -19.46
N THR A 222 11.81 10.09 -20.18
CA THR A 222 12.46 8.77 -20.20
C THR A 222 13.45 8.57 -21.35
N LYS A 223 13.56 9.49 -22.31
CA LYS A 223 14.48 9.31 -23.46
C LYS A 223 15.96 9.49 -23.11
N THR A 224 16.28 9.92 -21.90
CA THR A 224 17.64 10.27 -21.45
C THR A 224 17.98 9.81 -20.04
N LEU A 225 17.19 8.89 -19.44
CA LEU A 225 17.55 8.22 -18.18
C LEU A 225 18.32 6.94 -18.45
#